data_AF-A0A7C3GG50-F1
#
_entry.id   AF-A0A7C3GG50-F1
#
_cell.length_a   1.000
_cell.length_b   1.000
_cell.length_c   1.000
_cell.angle_alpha   90.00
_cell.angle_beta   90.00
_cell.angle_gamma   90.00
#
_symmetry.space_group_name_H-M   'P 1'
#
loop_
_entity.id
_entity.type
_entity.pdbx_description
1 polymer ?
#
loop_
_entity_poly.entity_id
_entity_poly.type
_entity_poly.pdbx_seq_one_letter_code
_entity_poly.pdbx_strand_id
1 'polypeptide(L)'
;MGGTQMRKHTVFLLSAILLTGGVTVAEAGRQVPGSTLRKLQGVYTAYWKGKKAKVQIFRNGTLRAQYTNKIDVGRWKVKGNVLCVSFRVWTHGKPKCGTVEREGGWLV
;
A
#
# COMPACT_ATOMS: atom_id res chain seq x y z
N MET A 1 -2.28 46.07 60.00
CA MET A 1 -3.13 46.87 59.08
C MET A 1 -2.36 47.04 57.79
N GLY A 2 -2.66 46.21 56.78
CA GLY A 2 -1.94 46.16 55.51
C GLY A 2 -2.49 47.17 54.51
N GLY A 3 -1.60 47.97 53.93
CA GLY A 3 -1.91 48.93 52.89
C GLY A 3 -1.44 48.44 51.51
N THR A 4 -2.30 48.69 50.52
CA THR A 4 -2.01 49.26 49.19
C THR A 4 -1.00 48.55 48.26
N GLN A 5 -1.47 47.97 47.15
CA GLN A 5 -1.55 48.65 45.83
C GLN A 5 -1.70 47.68 44.64
N MET A 6 -2.53 48.15 43.70
CA MET A 6 -2.72 47.78 42.29
C MET A 6 -1.56 47.07 41.58
N ARG A 7 -1.93 46.15 40.66
CA ARG A 7 -1.28 46.07 39.34
C ARG A 7 -2.30 45.63 38.28
N LYS A 8 -2.45 46.50 37.28
CA LYS A 8 -3.30 46.39 36.10
C LYS A 8 -2.83 45.19 35.26
N HIS A 9 -3.70 44.23 34.99
CA HIS A 9 -3.42 43.16 34.04
C HIS A 9 -4.01 43.51 32.69
N THR A 10 -3.12 43.94 31.80
CA THR A 10 -3.34 44.11 30.37
C THR A 10 -3.75 42.76 29.78
N VAL A 11 -5.00 42.68 29.31
CA VAL A 11 -5.55 41.50 28.63
C VAL A 11 -4.87 41.39 27.26
N PHE A 12 -3.98 40.41 27.11
CA PHE A 12 -3.48 39.98 25.80
C PHE A 12 -4.45 38.94 25.22
N LEU A 13 -5.26 39.37 24.25
CA LEU A 13 -6.04 38.49 23.39
C LEU A 13 -5.08 37.74 22.44
N LEU A 14 -4.76 36.49 22.76
CA LEU A 14 -4.16 35.55 21.81
C LEU A 14 -5.29 34.88 21.03
N SER A 15 -5.58 35.43 19.85
CA SER A 15 -6.43 34.80 18.85
C SER A 15 -5.76 33.51 18.36
N ALA A 16 -6.24 32.37 18.85
CA ALA A 16 -5.88 31.05 18.33
C ALA A 16 -6.53 30.87 16.95
N ILE A 17 -5.74 31.06 15.89
CA ILE A 17 -6.14 30.72 14.53
C ILE A 17 -6.17 29.20 14.43
N LEU A 18 -7.37 28.62 14.48
CA LEU A 18 -7.63 27.22 14.18
C LEU A 18 -7.42 27.00 12.67
N LEU A 19 -6.19 26.67 12.28
CA LEU A 19 -5.91 26.07 10.98
C LEU A 19 -6.50 24.65 10.97
N THR A 20 -7.78 24.53 10.60
CA THR A 20 -8.40 23.27 10.21
C THR A 20 -7.86 22.84 8.85
N GLY A 21 -6.56 22.50 8.81
CA GLY A 21 -5.96 21.79 7.69
C GLY A 21 -6.41 20.34 7.77
N GLY A 22 -7.33 19.94 6.89
CA GLY A 22 -7.72 18.54 6.72
C GLY A 22 -6.50 17.73 6.34
N VAL A 23 -5.92 17.01 7.30
CA VAL A 23 -4.96 15.95 7.03
C VAL A 23 -5.72 14.88 6.27
N THR A 24 -5.51 14.79 4.96
CA THR A 24 -5.88 13.60 4.21
C THR A 24 -4.98 12.49 4.74
N VAL A 25 -5.50 11.70 5.68
CA VAL A 25 -4.87 10.45 6.09
C VAL A 25 -4.79 9.61 4.82
N ALA A 26 -3.59 9.43 4.28
CA ALA A 26 -3.38 8.47 3.22
C ALA A 26 -3.87 7.13 3.76
N GLU A 27 -4.95 6.59 3.19
CA GLU A 27 -5.48 5.28 3.57
C GLU A 27 -4.35 4.26 3.33
N ALA A 28 -3.68 3.83 4.41
CA ALA A 28 -2.68 2.79 4.32
C ALA A 28 -3.34 1.56 3.68
N GLY A 29 -2.77 1.08 2.57
CA GLY A 29 -3.35 0.01 1.76
C GLY A 29 -3.76 -1.17 2.64
N ARG A 30 -5.02 -1.60 2.55
CA ARG A 30 -5.49 -2.71 3.39
C ARG A 30 -4.83 -4.00 2.92
N GLN A 31 -4.08 -4.66 3.81
CA GLN A 31 -3.47 -5.95 3.52
C GLN A 31 -4.52 -6.97 3.04
N VAL A 32 -4.21 -7.65 1.94
CA VAL A 32 -5.06 -8.70 1.38
C VAL A 32 -4.84 -10.00 2.16
N PRO A 33 -5.89 -10.58 2.76
CA PRO A 33 -5.74 -11.81 3.54
C PRO A 33 -5.42 -12.99 2.63
N GLY A 34 -4.66 -13.97 3.15
CA GLY A 34 -4.23 -15.15 2.41
C GLY A 34 -5.37 -15.97 1.82
N SER A 35 -6.54 -15.98 2.47
CA SER A 35 -7.76 -16.62 1.95
C SER A 35 -8.26 -15.98 0.65
N THR A 36 -8.05 -14.67 0.49
CA THR A 36 -8.35 -13.94 -0.75
C THR A 36 -7.24 -14.16 -1.78
N LEU A 37 -5.97 -14.14 -1.36
CA LEU A 37 -4.84 -14.42 -2.25
C LEU A 37 -4.96 -15.80 -2.92
N ARG A 38 -5.43 -16.82 -2.18
CA ARG A 38 -5.65 -18.17 -2.70
C ARG A 38 -6.72 -18.25 -3.79
N LYS A 39 -7.60 -17.24 -3.89
CA LYS A 39 -8.68 -17.15 -4.87
C LYS A 39 -8.33 -16.26 -6.06
N LEU A 40 -7.11 -15.72 -6.13
CA LEU A 40 -6.69 -14.86 -7.24
C LEU A 40 -6.84 -15.59 -8.58
N GLN A 41 -7.51 -14.95 -9.52
CA GLN A 41 -7.70 -15.40 -10.88
C GLN A 41 -8.06 -14.22 -11.77
N GLY A 42 -7.47 -14.18 -12.96
CA GLY A 42 -7.77 -13.14 -13.95
C GLY A 42 -6.63 -12.14 -14.04
N VAL A 43 -6.97 -10.93 -14.47
CA VAL A 43 -5.98 -9.90 -14.81
C VAL A 43 -5.98 -8.82 -13.75
N TYR A 44 -4.80 -8.52 -13.25
CA TYR A 44 -4.55 -7.51 -12.24
C TYR A 44 -3.50 -6.53 -12.73
N THR A 45 -3.58 -5.31 -12.23
CA THR A 45 -2.44 -4.38 -12.24
C THR A 45 -1.64 -4.63 -10.98
N ALA A 46 -0.33 -4.81 -11.11
CA ALA A 46 0.60 -4.93 -10.00
C ALA A 46 1.75 -3.94 -10.16
N TYR A 47 2.38 -3.56 -9.04
CA TYR A 47 3.57 -2.73 -9.04
C TYR A 47 4.77 -3.54 -8.57
N TRP A 48 5.85 -3.51 -9.33
CA TRP A 48 7.10 -4.19 -8.99
C TRP A 48 8.27 -3.22 -9.10
N LYS A 49 8.94 -2.93 -7.98
CA LYS A 49 10.03 -1.93 -7.92
C LYS A 49 9.63 -0.59 -8.55
N GLY A 50 8.43 -0.10 -8.22
CA GLY A 50 7.86 1.15 -8.78
C GLY A 50 7.35 1.05 -10.22
N LYS A 51 7.40 -0.13 -10.85
CA LYS A 51 6.98 -0.34 -12.24
C LYS A 51 5.63 -1.03 -12.31
N LYS A 52 4.68 -0.42 -13.03
CA LYS A 52 3.34 -0.97 -13.27
C LYS A 52 3.38 -2.10 -14.30
N ALA A 53 2.91 -3.29 -13.93
CA ALA A 53 2.78 -4.44 -14.81
C ALA A 53 1.35 -4.98 -14.84
N LYS A 54 0.92 -5.49 -15.99
CA LYS A 54 -0.33 -6.25 -16.14
C LYS A 54 -0.01 -7.71 -15.86
N VAL A 55 -0.63 -8.30 -14.84
CA VAL A 55 -0.38 -9.68 -14.40
C VAL A 55 -1.65 -10.50 -14.57
N GLN A 56 -1.58 -11.55 -15.38
CA GLN A 56 -2.61 -12.57 -15.49
C GLN A 56 -2.25 -13.75 -14.58
N ILE A 57 -3.13 -14.03 -13.61
CA ILE A 57 -3.03 -15.13 -12.65
C ILE A 57 -3.94 -16.28 -13.13
N PHE A 58 -3.39 -17.48 -13.23
CA PHE A 58 -4.13 -18.69 -13.58
C PHE A 58 -4.30 -19.61 -12.37
N ARG A 59 -5.41 -20.35 -12.31
CA ARG A 59 -5.74 -21.27 -11.20
C ARG A 59 -4.74 -22.43 -11.06
N ASN A 60 -4.06 -22.81 -12.13
CA ASN A 60 -3.05 -23.88 -12.12
C ASN A 60 -1.70 -23.46 -11.49
N GLY A 61 -1.63 -22.28 -10.86
CA GLY A 61 -0.42 -21.76 -10.23
C GLY A 61 0.58 -21.13 -11.21
N THR A 62 0.24 -20.94 -12.48
CA THR A 62 1.05 -20.13 -13.40
C THR A 62 0.60 -18.68 -13.41
N LEU A 63 1.49 -17.79 -13.82
CA LEU A 63 1.17 -16.41 -14.12
C LEU A 63 1.92 -15.92 -15.36
N ARG A 64 1.37 -14.88 -15.98
CA ARG A 64 1.98 -14.15 -17.10
C ARG A 64 1.94 -12.68 -16.77
N ALA A 65 3.07 -12.00 -16.85
CA ALA A 65 3.14 -10.57 -16.62
C ALA A 65 3.66 -9.84 -17.85
N GLN A 66 3.15 -8.65 -18.07
CA GLN A 66 3.56 -7.75 -19.13
C GLN A 66 3.95 -6.40 -18.54
N TYR A 67 5.16 -5.95 -18.86
CA TYR A 67 5.66 -4.61 -18.58
C TYR A 67 6.08 -3.97 -19.90
N THR A 68 5.41 -2.89 -20.31
CA THR A 68 5.58 -2.29 -21.64
C THR A 68 5.39 -3.37 -22.73
N ASN A 69 6.45 -3.69 -23.49
CA ASN A 69 6.44 -4.69 -24.57
C ASN A 69 7.11 -6.01 -24.16
N LYS A 70 7.52 -6.14 -22.89
CA LYS A 70 8.19 -7.35 -22.37
C LYS A 70 7.19 -8.22 -21.63
N ILE A 71 7.14 -9.49 -22.00
CA ILE A 71 6.31 -10.50 -21.36
C ILE A 71 7.22 -11.48 -20.63
N ASP A 72 6.84 -11.85 -19.41
CA ASP A 72 7.46 -12.93 -18.67
C ASP A 72 6.39 -13.87 -18.10
N VAL A 73 6.79 -15.13 -17.90
CA VAL A 73 5.93 -16.19 -17.37
C VAL A 73 6.55 -16.77 -16.12
N GLY A 74 5.70 -17.29 -15.26
CA GLY A 74 6.13 -17.70 -13.94
C GLY A 74 5.14 -18.58 -13.21
N ARG A 75 5.46 -18.77 -11.93
CA ARG A 75 4.65 -19.51 -10.98
C ARG A 75 4.29 -18.59 -9.82
N TRP A 76 3.17 -18.88 -9.19
CA TRP A 76 2.77 -18.22 -7.96
C TRP A 76 2.25 -19.23 -6.95
N LYS A 77 2.36 -18.86 -5.68
CA LYS A 77 1.80 -19.60 -4.55
C LYS A 77 1.56 -18.66 -3.38
N VAL A 78 0.72 -19.09 -2.45
CA VAL A 78 0.43 -18.35 -1.21
C VAL A 78 1.03 -19.10 -0.03
N LYS A 79 1.77 -18.41 0.83
CA LYS A 79 2.27 -18.94 2.12
C LYS A 79 1.72 -18.07 3.24
N GLY A 80 0.78 -18.59 4.04
CA GLY A 80 0.08 -17.76 5.03
C GLY A 80 -0.67 -16.60 4.36
N ASN A 81 -0.24 -15.36 4.67
CA ASN A 81 -0.74 -14.10 4.10
C ASN A 81 0.22 -13.43 3.10
N VAL A 82 1.25 -14.14 2.63
CA VAL A 82 2.16 -13.63 1.60
C VAL A 82 1.94 -14.29 0.25
N LEU A 83 2.05 -13.49 -0.80
CA LEU A 83 2.09 -13.96 -2.18
C LEU A 83 3.55 -14.15 -2.58
N CYS A 84 3.89 -15.35 -3.04
CA CYS A 84 5.20 -15.67 -3.58
C CYS A 84 5.10 -15.84 -5.09
N VAL A 85 5.84 -15.03 -5.84
CA VAL A 85 5.92 -15.10 -7.31
C VAL A 85 7.33 -15.47 -7.76
N SER A 86 7.44 -16.26 -8.81
CA SER A 86 8.72 -16.57 -9.46
C SER A 86 8.56 -16.42 -10.96
N PHE A 87 9.31 -15.51 -11.55
CA PHE A 87 9.34 -15.26 -12.98
C PHE A 87 10.61 -15.84 -13.60
N ARG A 88 10.52 -16.35 -14.82
CA ARG A 88 11.67 -16.98 -15.48
C ARG A 88 12.81 -15.98 -15.70
N VAL A 89 12.50 -14.77 -16.17
CA VAL A 89 13.50 -13.74 -16.47
C VAL A 89 13.64 -12.74 -15.31
N TRP A 90 12.54 -12.19 -14.80
CA TRP A 90 12.59 -11.08 -13.83
C TRP A 90 13.08 -11.48 -12.45
N THR A 91 12.92 -12.75 -12.06
CA THR A 91 13.42 -13.26 -10.78
C THR A 91 14.37 -14.45 -10.95
N HIS A 92 14.78 -14.77 -12.17
CA HIS A 92 15.62 -15.92 -12.50
C HIS A 92 15.09 -17.24 -11.92
N GLY A 93 13.77 -17.44 -11.95
CA GLY A 93 13.08 -18.60 -11.38
C GLY A 93 13.03 -18.62 -9.85
N LYS A 94 13.68 -17.69 -9.15
CA LYS A 94 13.69 -17.65 -7.69
C LYS A 94 12.40 -17.02 -7.16
N PRO A 95 11.71 -17.64 -6.18
CA PRO A 95 10.54 -17.05 -5.55
C PRO A 95 10.88 -15.75 -4.81
N LYS A 96 10.02 -14.75 -4.97
CA LYS A 96 10.01 -13.51 -4.21
C LYS A 96 8.65 -13.38 -3.53
N CYS A 97 8.66 -13.22 -2.21
CA CYS A 97 7.46 -13.22 -1.40
C CYS A 97 7.23 -11.85 -0.77
N GLY A 98 5.99 -11.40 -0.73
CA GLY A 98 5.60 -10.14 -0.10
C GLY A 98 4.16 -10.18 0.36
N THR A 99 3.81 -9.25 1.25
CA THR A 99 2.43 -8.87 1.49
C THR A 99 1.88 -8.20 0.23
N VAL A 100 0.58 -8.35 0.01
CA VAL A 100 -0.13 -7.66 -1.06
C VAL A 100 -1.13 -6.75 -0.39
N GLU A 101 -1.17 -5.50 -0.82
CA GLU A 101 -2.09 -4.51 -0.29
C GLU A 101 -3.09 -4.10 -1.37
N ARG A 102 -4.29 -3.69 -0.94
CA ARG A 102 -5.25 -3.04 -1.82
C ARG A 102 -5.12 -1.54 -1.67
N GLU A 103 -4.80 -0.88 -2.77
CA GLU A 103 -4.72 0.58 -2.86
C GLU A 103 -5.58 1.05 -4.03
N GLY A 104 -6.65 1.80 -3.75
CA GLY A 104 -7.50 2.41 -4.78
C GLY A 104 -8.08 1.44 -5.82
N GLY A 105 -8.37 0.19 -5.44
CA GLY A 105 -8.87 -0.86 -6.33
C GLY A 105 -7.79 -1.72 -7.01
N TRP A 106 -6.51 -1.42 -6.77
CA TRP A 106 -5.36 -2.16 -7.32
C TRP A 106 -4.74 -3.09 -6.30
N LEU A 107 -3.92 -4.04 -6.77
CA LEU A 107 -3.05 -4.84 -5.91
C LEU A 107 -1.63 -4.27 -6.02
N VAL A 108 -1.02 -3.89 -4.90
CA VAL A 108 0.36 -3.41 -4.81
C VAL A 108 1.22 -4.38 -4.02
#